data_AF-A0A9D4BEC5-F1
#
_entry.id   AF-A0A9D4BEC5-F1
#
_cell.length_a   1.000
_cell.length_b   1.000
_cell.length_c   1.000
_cell.angle_alpha   90.00
_cell.angle_beta   90.00
_cell.angle_gamma   90.00
#
_symmetry.space_group_name_H-M   'P 1'
#
loop_
_entity.id
_entity.type
_entity.pdbx_description
1 polymer ?
#
loop_
_entity_poly.entity_id
_entity_poly.type
_entity_poly.pdbx_seq_one_letter_code
_entity_poly.pdbx_strand_id
1 'polypeptide(L)'
;MNARPAAGSQMNARPAASTQLNACPAAGSQLNARPAAGSQLNARPVAGSRIDACRVAGPQINAGPAAGSQMNAPPAAGSEMNARPAAGPQMNAHPAAGPQMNSGPAAGSRVNFEAIFKIHDKFKVFN
;
A
#
# COMPACT_ATOMS: atom_id res chain seq x y z
N MET A 1 -12.28 -3.35 -10.78
CA MET A 1 -11.80 -2.24 -11.64
C MET A 1 -10.36 -2.50 -12.04
N ASN A 2 -9.97 -2.19 -13.27
CA ASN A 2 -8.58 -2.28 -13.73
C ASN A 2 -8.07 -0.89 -14.09
N ALA A 3 -6.85 -0.58 -13.67
CA ALA A 3 -6.18 0.70 -13.89
C ALA A 3 -4.82 0.46 -14.57
N ARG A 4 -4.63 1.02 -15.76
CA ARG A 4 -3.35 1.02 -16.47
C ARG A 4 -2.99 2.44 -16.90
N PRO A 5 -2.48 3.28 -15.98
CA PRO A 5 -1.93 4.58 -16.33
C PRO A 5 -0.86 4.43 -17.43
N ALA A 6 -0.99 5.21 -18.50
CA ALA A 6 0.04 5.28 -19.54
C ALA A 6 1.32 5.93 -19.00
N ALA A 7 2.44 5.73 -19.71
CA ALA A 7 3.75 6.25 -19.29
C ALA A 7 3.69 7.76 -19.02
N GLY A 8 4.34 8.20 -17.94
CA GLY A 8 4.34 9.61 -17.51
C GLY A 8 2.97 10.16 -17.06
N SER A 9 1.92 9.35 -17.06
CA SER A 9 0.57 9.80 -16.70
C SER A 9 0.30 9.67 -15.20
N GLN A 10 -0.60 10.51 -14.71
CA GLN A 10 -1.14 10.40 -13.36
C GLN A 10 -2.57 9.87 -13.40
N MET A 11 -2.92 9.01 -12.46
CA MET A 11 -4.28 8.48 -12.31
C MET A 11 -4.71 8.53 -10.84
N ASN A 12 -5.97 8.94 -10.63
CA ASN A 12 -6.62 8.88 -9.32
C ASN A 12 -7.73 7.84 -9.36
N ALA A 13 -7.75 6.90 -8.40
CA ALA A 13 -8.79 5.88 -8.31
C ALA A 13 -9.39 5.84 -6.90
N ARG A 14 -10.72 5.75 -6.82
CA ARG A 14 -11.47 5.61 -5.57
C ARG A 14 -12.41 4.40 -5.63
N PRO A 15 -11.88 3.17 -5.50
CA PRO A 15 -12.71 1.97 -5.49
C PRO A 15 -13.71 2.02 -4.32
N ALA A 16 -14.97 1.68 -4.58
CA ALA A 16 -16.01 1.56 -3.57
C ALA A 16 -15.74 0.39 -2.60
N ALA A 17 -16.49 0.34 -1.50
CA ALA A 17 -16.36 -0.73 -0.50
C ALA A 17 -16.53 -2.11 -1.14
N SER A 18 -15.80 -3.10 -0.63
CA SER A 18 -15.84 -4.48 -1.12
C SER A 18 -15.55 -4.63 -2.63
N THR A 19 -14.82 -3.68 -3.22
CA THR A 19 -14.37 -3.78 -4.62
C THR A 19 -12.87 -4.03 -4.72
N GLN A 20 -12.46 -4.59 -5.85
CA GLN A 20 -11.06 -4.83 -6.18
C GLN A 20 -10.57 -3.83 -7.22
N LEU A 21 -9.41 -3.24 -7.00
CA LEU A 21 -8.64 -2.48 -7.99
C LEU A 21 -7.36 -3.22 -8.34
N ASN A 22 -7.23 -3.64 -9.60
CA ASN A 22 -5.97 -4.14 -10.13
C ASN A 22 -5.27 -3.02 -10.90
N ALA A 23 -4.04 -2.71 -10.53
CA ALA A 23 -3.27 -1.64 -11.15
C ALA A 23 -1.92 -2.09 -11.68
N CYS A 24 -1.60 -1.67 -12.90
CA CYS A 24 -0.29 -1.85 -13.52
C CYS A 24 0.16 -0.51 -14.14
N PRO A 25 0.68 0.43 -13.32
CA PRO A 25 1.27 1.68 -13.82
C PRO A 25 2.50 1.41 -14.69
N ALA A 26 2.59 2.13 -15.80
CA ALA A 26 3.77 2.13 -16.67
C ALA A 26 4.91 3.00 -16.11
N ALA A 27 6.08 2.92 -16.74
CA ALA A 27 7.26 3.70 -16.33
C ALA A 27 6.95 5.21 -16.24
N GLY A 28 7.40 5.83 -15.16
CA GLY A 28 7.17 7.25 -14.87
C GLY A 28 5.73 7.61 -14.51
N SER A 29 4.80 6.65 -14.49
CA SER A 29 3.42 6.90 -14.12
C SER A 29 3.24 6.95 -12.60
N GLN A 30 2.20 7.66 -12.18
CA GLN A 30 1.80 7.73 -10.78
C GLN A 30 0.34 7.30 -10.62
N LEU A 31 0.08 6.47 -9.63
CA LEU A 31 -1.27 6.08 -9.25
C LEU A 31 -1.53 6.49 -7.80
N ASN A 32 -2.53 7.34 -7.61
CA ASN A 32 -3.07 7.64 -6.29
C ASN A 32 -4.38 6.85 -6.11
N ALA A 33 -4.38 5.89 -5.19
CA ALA A 33 -5.55 5.09 -4.89
C ALA A 33 -6.08 5.40 -3.49
N ARG A 34 -7.40 5.56 -3.37
CA ARG A 34 -8.11 5.63 -2.08
C ARG A 34 -9.23 4.60 -1.99
N PRO A 35 -8.90 3.32 -1.76
CA PRO A 35 -9.88 2.27 -1.55
C PRO A 35 -10.69 2.50 -0.26
N ALA A 36 -11.99 2.23 -0.32
CA ALA A 36 -12.85 2.21 0.86
C ALA A 36 -12.61 0.97 1.74
N ALA A 37 -13.36 0.86 2.83
CA ALA A 37 -13.28 -0.27 3.75
C ALA A 37 -13.60 -1.60 3.05
N GLY A 38 -12.85 -2.65 3.38
CA GLY A 38 -12.99 -3.98 2.78
C GLY A 38 -12.59 -4.07 1.29
N SER A 39 -12.11 -2.99 0.68
CA SER A 39 -11.61 -3.02 -0.70
C SER A 39 -10.22 -3.64 -0.78
N GLN A 40 -9.87 -4.18 -1.94
CA GLN A 40 -8.54 -4.73 -2.21
C GLN A 40 -7.85 -3.94 -3.31
N LEU A 41 -6.54 -3.71 -3.15
CA LEU A 41 -5.69 -3.15 -4.19
C LEU A 41 -4.56 -4.11 -4.50
N ASN A 42 -4.53 -4.58 -5.74
CA ASN A 42 -3.47 -5.41 -6.28
C ASN A 42 -2.65 -4.56 -7.26
N ALA A 43 -1.38 -4.32 -6.94
CA ALA A 43 -0.52 -3.40 -7.66
C ALA A 43 0.75 -4.08 -8.17
N ARG A 44 1.05 -3.89 -9.46
CA ARG A 44 2.28 -4.36 -10.11
C ARG A 44 2.94 -3.23 -10.91
N PRO A 45 3.56 -2.25 -10.24
CA PRO A 45 4.20 -1.12 -10.91
C PRO A 45 5.46 -1.55 -11.66
N VAL A 46 5.59 -1.09 -12.90
CA VAL A 46 6.81 -1.22 -13.71
C VAL A 46 7.89 -0.27 -13.18
N ALA A 47 9.16 -0.51 -13.51
CA ALA A 47 10.29 0.29 -13.04
C ALA A 47 10.06 1.81 -13.21
N GLY A 48 10.39 2.58 -12.17
CA GLY A 48 10.20 4.03 -12.15
C GLY A 48 8.76 4.50 -11.97
N SER A 49 7.80 3.60 -11.71
CA SER A 49 6.44 4.01 -11.34
C SER A 49 6.31 4.28 -9.85
N ARG A 50 5.31 5.10 -9.49
CA ARG A 50 4.93 5.35 -8.10
C ARG A 50 3.48 4.98 -7.83
N ILE A 51 3.24 4.40 -6.65
CA ILE A 51 1.90 4.12 -6.15
C ILE A 51 1.76 4.70 -4.75
N ASP A 52 0.80 5.60 -4.59
CA ASP A 52 0.39 6.15 -3.30
C ASP A 52 -1.01 5.63 -2.96
N ALA A 53 -1.12 4.77 -1.94
CA ALA A 53 -2.36 4.13 -1.55
C ALA A 53 -2.76 4.53 -0.12
N CYS A 54 -3.67 5.50 0.03
CA CYS A 54 -4.17 5.97 1.32
C CYS A 54 -5.56 5.38 1.60
N ARG A 55 -5.78 4.80 2.79
CA ARG A 55 -6.90 3.86 2.98
C ARG A 55 -7.79 4.12 4.18
N VAL A 56 -9.03 3.64 4.09
CA VAL A 56 -10.02 3.54 5.19
C VAL A 56 -10.09 2.08 5.67
N ALA A 57 -10.34 1.84 6.97
CA ALA A 57 -10.16 0.59 7.75
C ALA A 57 -10.48 -0.77 7.08
N GLY A 58 -9.70 -1.82 7.41
CA GLY A 58 -9.89 -3.21 6.94
C GLY A 58 -9.55 -3.62 5.48
N PRO A 59 -8.71 -2.92 4.69
CA PRO A 59 -8.40 -3.29 3.31
C PRO A 59 -7.10 -4.08 3.18
N GLN A 60 -6.98 -4.86 2.09
CA GLN A 60 -5.77 -5.67 1.78
C GLN A 60 -4.95 -5.07 0.64
N ILE A 61 -3.63 -4.95 0.79
CA ILE A 61 -2.69 -4.55 -0.29
C ILE A 61 -1.95 -5.80 -0.73
N ASN A 62 -1.94 -6.10 -2.02
CA ASN A 62 -0.97 -7.01 -2.60
C ASN A 62 -0.11 -6.27 -3.62
N ALA A 63 1.20 -6.27 -3.41
CA ALA A 63 2.15 -5.49 -4.19
C ALA A 63 3.26 -6.37 -4.76
N GLY A 64 3.50 -6.26 -6.07
CA GLY A 64 4.65 -6.86 -6.76
C GLY A 64 5.43 -5.82 -7.57
N PRO A 65 6.15 -4.89 -6.92
CA PRO A 65 6.88 -3.82 -7.60
C PRO A 65 8.14 -4.34 -8.32
N ALA A 66 8.35 -3.85 -9.54
CA ALA A 66 9.63 -4.01 -10.26
C ALA A 66 10.74 -3.11 -9.66
N ALA A 67 11.98 -3.31 -10.12
CA ALA A 67 13.13 -2.53 -9.68
C ALA A 67 12.94 -1.02 -9.83
N GLY A 68 13.32 -0.23 -8.82
CA GLY A 68 13.19 1.23 -8.86
C GLY A 68 11.75 1.75 -8.75
N SER A 69 10.76 0.88 -8.53
CA SER A 69 9.40 1.30 -8.20
C SER A 69 9.29 1.73 -6.74
N GLN A 70 8.40 2.68 -6.48
CA GLN A 70 8.11 3.16 -5.13
C GLN A 70 6.64 2.92 -4.78
N MET A 71 6.41 2.43 -3.57
CA MET A 71 5.07 2.28 -3.02
C MET A 71 5.00 2.91 -1.64
N ASN A 72 4.03 3.80 -1.45
CA ASN A 72 3.71 4.37 -0.16
C ASN A 72 2.27 4.03 0.21
N ALA A 73 2.08 3.49 1.40
CA ALA A 73 0.77 3.15 1.89
C ALA A 73 0.66 3.46 3.39
N PRO A 74 -0.18 4.42 3.79
CA PRO A 74 -0.63 4.56 5.17
C PRO A 74 -1.97 3.82 5.38
N PRO A 75 -1.96 2.52 5.73
CA PRO A 75 -3.18 1.80 6.05
C PRO A 75 -3.84 2.27 7.35
N ALA A 76 -5.18 2.23 7.40
CA ALA A 76 -5.92 2.38 8.65
C ALA A 76 -5.93 1.06 9.45
N ALA A 77 -6.58 1.05 10.62
CA ALA A 77 -6.58 -0.10 11.52
C ALA A 77 -7.07 -1.40 10.85
N GLY A 78 -6.47 -2.53 11.25
CA GLY A 78 -6.84 -3.86 10.75
C GLY A 78 -6.52 -4.12 9.28
N SER A 79 -5.56 -3.38 8.69
CA SER A 79 -5.16 -3.60 7.30
C SER A 79 -4.08 -4.67 7.17
N GLU A 80 -4.09 -5.36 6.04
CA GLU A 80 -3.05 -6.31 5.66
C GLU A 80 -2.27 -5.82 4.44
N MET A 81 -0.96 -6.02 4.46
CA MET A 81 -0.06 -5.72 3.35
C MET A 81 0.80 -6.93 3.02
N ASN A 82 0.69 -7.42 1.79
CA ASN A 82 1.57 -8.44 1.23
C ASN A 82 2.43 -7.84 0.12
N ALA A 83 3.74 -7.97 0.26
CA ALA A 83 4.72 -7.41 -0.66
C ALA A 83 5.62 -8.51 -1.20
N ARG A 84 5.77 -8.57 -2.53
CA ARG A 84 6.73 -9.43 -3.23
C ARG A 84 7.55 -8.59 -4.21
N PRO A 85 8.45 -7.75 -3.71
CA PRO A 85 9.29 -6.90 -4.53
C PRO A 85 10.25 -7.71 -5.41
N ALA A 86 10.57 -7.20 -6.61
CA ALA A 86 11.81 -7.53 -7.32
C ALA A 86 13.01 -6.85 -6.65
N ALA A 87 14.21 -6.87 -7.22
CA ALA A 87 15.39 -6.22 -6.64
C ALA A 87 15.30 -4.68 -6.69
N GLY A 88 15.60 -3.97 -5.59
CA GLY A 88 15.72 -2.50 -5.56
C GLY A 88 14.46 -1.60 -5.38
N PRO A 89 13.20 -2.06 -5.27
CA PRO A 89 12.08 -1.20 -4.95
C PRO A 89 12.09 -0.72 -3.51
N GLN A 90 11.38 0.39 -3.27
CA GLN A 90 11.17 0.97 -1.95
C GLN A 90 9.69 0.89 -1.59
N MET A 91 9.41 0.38 -0.39
CA MET A 91 8.07 0.29 0.15
C MET A 91 8.02 0.93 1.52
N ASN A 92 7.14 1.91 1.69
CA ASN A 92 6.88 2.56 2.96
C ASN A 92 5.45 2.28 3.39
N ALA A 93 5.31 1.83 4.63
CA ALA A 93 4.04 1.45 5.23
C ALA A 93 3.91 2.05 6.63
N HIS A 94 2.87 2.86 6.85
CA HIS A 94 2.57 3.47 8.16
C HIS A 94 1.16 3.12 8.62
N PRO A 95 0.92 1.89 9.11
CA PRO A 95 -0.41 1.51 9.54
C PRO A 95 -0.81 2.13 10.89
N ALA A 96 -2.12 2.31 11.10
CA ALA A 96 -2.71 2.38 12.43
C ALA A 96 -2.86 0.97 13.06
N ALA A 97 -3.41 0.88 14.28
CA ALA A 97 -3.47 -0.32 15.12
C ALA A 97 -3.93 -1.63 14.44
N GLY A 98 -3.34 -2.76 14.87
CA GLY A 98 -3.64 -4.10 14.37
C GLY A 98 -3.25 -4.41 12.92
N PRO A 99 -2.13 -3.88 12.37
CA PRO A 99 -1.76 -4.20 10.99
C PRO A 99 -1.02 -5.52 10.88
N GLN A 100 -1.12 -6.16 9.71
CA GLN A 100 -0.24 -7.26 9.33
C GLN A 100 0.55 -6.90 8.08
N MET A 101 1.86 -7.16 8.12
CA MET A 101 2.73 -7.08 6.94
C MET A 101 3.43 -8.41 6.72
N ASN A 102 3.35 -8.89 5.48
CA ASN A 102 4.18 -9.98 4.98
C ASN A 102 5.00 -9.44 3.80
N SER A 103 6.32 -9.60 3.86
CA SER A 103 7.20 -9.18 2.77
C SER A 103 8.18 -10.28 2.39
N GLY A 104 8.25 -10.59 1.10
CA GLY A 104 9.29 -11.45 0.56
C GLY A 104 10.58 -10.64 0.37
N PRO A 105 11.73 -11.09 0.91
CA PRO A 105 12.98 -10.38 0.73
C PRO A 105 13.44 -10.48 -0.73
N ALA A 106 13.90 -9.37 -1.29
CA ALA A 106 14.60 -9.32 -2.57
C ALA A 106 15.81 -8.39 -2.44
N ALA A 107 16.89 -8.68 -3.17
CA ALA A 107 18.15 -7.98 -3.03
C ALA A 107 18.00 -6.47 -3.31
N GLY A 108 18.53 -5.63 -2.42
CA GLY A 108 18.46 -4.17 -2.55
C GLY A 108 17.08 -3.56 -2.32
N SER A 109 16.05 -4.35 -2.02
CA SER A 109 14.72 -3.85 -1.67
C SER A 109 14.71 -3.29 -0.27
N ARG A 110 14.01 -2.16 -0.08
CA ARG A 110 13.79 -1.57 1.25
C ARG A 110 12.32 -1.60 1.59
N VAL A 111 11.99 -2.18 2.73
CA VAL A 111 10.64 -2.16 3.31
C VAL A 111 10.73 -1.45 4.65
N ASN A 112 10.05 -0.31 4.77
CA ASN A 112 9.86 0.40 6.02
C ASN A 112 8.42 0.17 6.49
N PHE A 113 8.25 -0.38 7.69
CA PHE A 113 6.97 -0.63 8.31
C PHE A 113 6.95 -0.06 9.72
N GLU A 114 6.15 0.97 9.93
CA GLU A 114 6.05 1.66 11.22
C GLU A 114 4.59 1.74 11.65
N ALA A 115 4.19 0.81 12.51
CA ALA A 115 2.85 0.77 13.07
C ALA A 115 2.71 1.81 14.18
N ILE A 116 1.80 2.78 13.99
CA ILE A 116 1.46 3.76 15.03
C ILE A 116 0.35 3.14 15.88
N PHE A 117 0.73 2.59 17.02
CA PHE A 117 -0.22 2.23 18.07
C PHE A 117 -0.73 3.53 18.71
N LYS A 118 -1.94 3.96 18.36
CA LYS A 118 -2.64 4.96 19.18
C LYS A 118 -2.98 4.29 20.50
N ILE A 119 -2.14 4.52 21.51
CA ILE A 119 -2.47 4.21 22.91
C ILE A 119 -3.66 5.09 23.27
N HIS A 120 -4.88 4.58 23.09
CA HIS A 120 -6.06 5.15 23.74
C HIS A 120 -6.19 4.46 25.09
N ASP A 121 -5.20 4.66 25.96
CA ASP A 121 -5.29 4.22 27.34
C ASP A 121 -5.62 5.43 28.20
N LYS A 122 -6.89 5.49 28.60
CA LYS A 122 -7.27 6.25 29.78
C LYS A 122 -6.56 5.56 30.94
N PHE A 123 -5.43 6.11 31.39
CA PHE A 123 -4.86 5.78 32.69
C PHE A 123 -5.93 6.06 33.77
N LYS A 124 -6.75 5.06 34.07
CA LYS A 124 -7.41 4.97 35.37
C LYS A 124 -6.40 4.27 36.28
N VAL A 125 -5.79 5.07 37.13
CA VAL A 125 -5.11 4.64 38.34
C VAL A 125 -6.01 3.63 39.07
N PHE A 126 -5.52 2.42 39.29
CA PHE A 126 -6.00 1.54 40.33
C PHE A 126 -4.80 0.82 40.96
N ASN A 127 -4.57 1.18 42.23
CA ASN A 127 -3.63 0.67 43.24
C ASN A 127 -2.42 -0.15 42.79
#